data_AF-A0A0P1GNW8-F1
#
_entry.id   AF-A0A0P1GNW8-F1
#
_cell.length_a   1.000
_cell.length_b   1.000
_cell.length_c   1.000
_cell.angle_alpha   90.00
_cell.angle_beta   90.00
_cell.angle_gamma   90.00
#
_symmetry.space_group_name_H-M   'P 1'
#
loop_
_entity.id
_entity.type
_entity.pdbx_description
1 polymer ?
#
loop_
_entity_poly.entity_id
_entity_poly.type
_entity_poly.pdbx_seq_one_letter_code
_entity_poly.pdbx_strand_id
1 'polypeptide(L)' 'MIRLDSITHNHLGLHCEMCGHNSLLAVKMLIERLGHEINVHNAVKTLKCSSCGAKGKASFVITYVVNAKR' A
#
# COMPACT_ATOMS: atom_id res chain seq x y z
N MET A 1 4.72 6.82 12.40
CA MET A 1 4.01 5.95 11.43
C MET A 1 3.25 6.84 10.45
N ILE A 2 3.25 6.51 9.15
CA ILE A 2 2.62 7.34 8.09
C ILE A 2 1.13 6.96 7.94
N ARG A 3 0.23 7.95 7.91
CA ARG A 3 -1.21 7.76 7.65
C ARG A 3 -1.49 7.73 6.15
N LEU A 4 -2.48 6.95 5.70
CA LEU A 4 -2.82 6.88 4.27
C LEU A 4 -3.26 8.24 3.70
N ASP A 5 -4.03 9.01 4.46
CA ASP A 5 -4.52 10.35 4.03
C ASP A 5 -3.39 11.32 3.64
N SER A 6 -2.26 11.30 4.36
CA SER A 6 -1.08 12.13 4.06
C SER A 6 -0.39 11.80 2.73
N ILE A 7 -0.68 10.64 2.14
CA ILE A 7 -0.08 10.15 0.89
C ILE A 7 -1.14 9.69 -0.12
N THR A 8 -2.34 10.28 -0.06
CA THR A 8 -3.52 9.88 -0.85
C THR A 8 -3.25 9.69 -2.35
N HIS A 9 -2.46 10.56 -2.96
CA HIS A 9 -2.16 10.57 -4.40
C HIS A 9 -0.87 9.81 -4.78
N ASN A 10 -0.29 9.07 -3.84
CA ASN A 10 0.90 8.26 -4.08
C ASN A 10 0.53 6.79 -4.27
N HIS A 11 1.55 5.98 -4.54
CA HIS A 11 1.41 4.53 -4.66
C HIS A 11 2.16 3.82 -3.53
N LEU A 12 1.66 2.65 -3.17
CA LEU A 12 2.28 1.72 -2.25
C LEU A 12 2.80 0.52 -3.06
N GLY A 13 4.11 0.39 -3.14
CA GLY A 13 4.75 -0.81 -3.64
C GLY A 13 4.72 -1.87 -2.54
N LEU A 14 4.22 -3.05 -2.84
CA LEU A 14 4.14 -4.18 -1.92
C LEU A 14 4.95 -5.34 -2.46
N HIS A 15 5.72 -5.97 -1.58
CA HIS A 15 6.45 -7.20 -1.84
C HIS A 15 5.97 -8.29 -0.89
N CYS A 16 5.39 -9.36 -1.41
CA CYS A 16 4.93 -10.47 -0.60
C CYS A 16 6.11 -11.33 -0.14
N GLU A 17 6.34 -11.39 1.17
CA GLU A 17 7.45 -12.12 1.78
C GLU A 17 7.31 -13.64 1.67
N MET A 18 6.11 -14.14 1.31
CA MET A 18 5.85 -15.59 1.21
C MET A 18 6.11 -16.16 -0.20
N CYS A 19 5.90 -15.36 -1.25
CA CYS A 19 5.97 -15.86 -2.64
C CYS A 19 6.77 -14.95 -3.58
N GLY A 20 7.30 -13.82 -3.08
CA GLY A 20 8.05 -12.86 -3.87
C GLY A 20 7.22 -11.99 -4.81
N HIS A 21 5.90 -12.16 -4.83
CA HIS A 21 5.00 -11.37 -5.69
C HIS A 21 5.06 -9.88 -5.35
N ASN A 22 5.30 -9.06 -6.37
CA ASN A 22 5.31 -7.61 -6.28
C ASN A 22 4.02 -7.02 -6.83
N SER A 23 3.48 -6.00 -6.17
CA SER A 23 2.33 -5.25 -6.67
C SER A 23 2.45 -3.77 -6.35
N LEU A 24 1.81 -2.94 -7.16
CA LEU A 24 1.72 -1.50 -6.96
C LEU A 24 0.26 -1.13 -6.76
N LEU A 25 -0.07 -0.54 -5.63
CA LEU A 25 -1.44 -0.14 -5.28
C LEU A 25 -1.53 1.37 -5.13
N ALA A 26 -2.56 1.98 -5.71
CA ALA A 26 -2.87 3.38 -5.44
C ALA A 26 -3.32 3.52 -3.98
N VAL A 27 -2.75 4.49 -3.24
CA VAL A 27 -3.13 4.72 -1.84
C VAL A 27 -4.60 5.08 -1.72
N LYS A 28 -5.14 5.84 -2.68
CA LYS A 28 -6.57 6.18 -2.74
C LYS A 28 -7.48 4.96 -2.62
N MET A 29 -7.16 3.86 -3.31
CA MET A 29 -7.94 2.61 -3.21
C MET A 29 -7.88 1.99 -1.80
N LEU A 30 -6.74 2.11 -1.12
CA LEU A 30 -6.60 1.62 0.25
C LEU A 30 -7.44 2.46 1.22
N ILE A 31 -7.49 3.78 1.01
CA ILE A 31 -8.33 4.70 1.80
C ILE A 31 -9.81 4.36 1.63
N GLU A 32 -10.27 4.18 0.39
CA GLU A 32 -11.67 3.83 0.10
C GLU A 32 -12.09 2.51 0.76
N ARG A 33 -11.14 1.56 0.93
CA ARG A 33 -11.40 0.25 1.50
C ARG A 33 -11.25 0.18 3.02
N LEU A 34 -10.29 0.92 3.60
CA LEU A 34 -9.86 0.76 5.00
C LEU A 34 -10.13 2.00 5.86
N GLY A 35 -10.54 3.12 5.24
CA GLY A 35 -10.72 4.40 5.90
C GLY A 35 -9.47 5.28 5.86
N HIS A 36 -9.68 6.58 6.11
CA HIS A 36 -8.65 7.62 5.99
C HIS A 36 -7.58 7.57 7.10
N GLU A 37 -7.98 7.19 8.31
CA GLU A 37 -7.15 7.37 9.52
C GLU A 37 -6.17 6.21 9.77
N ILE A 38 -6.27 5.13 9.01
CA ILE A 38 -5.37 3.99 9.17
C ILE A 38 -3.96 4.36 8.69
N ASN A 39 -2.96 3.87 9.42
CA ASN A 39 -1.56 3.98 9.00
C ASN A 39 -1.16 2.88 8.01
N VAL A 40 -0.13 3.13 7.21
CA VAL A 40 0.34 2.22 6.16
C VAL A 40 0.68 0.83 6.71
N HIS A 41 1.33 0.76 7.88
CA HIS A 41 1.70 -0.52 8.49
C HIS A 41 0.47 -1.36 8.87
N ASN A 42 -0.53 -0.74 9.47
CA ASN A 42 -1.78 -1.40 9.82
C ASN A 42 -2.57 -1.78 8.58
N ALA A 43 -2.58 -0.93 7.55
CA ALA A 43 -3.20 -1.25 6.26
C ALA A 43 -2.58 -2.52 5.65
N VAL A 44 -1.25 -2.60 5.55
CA VAL A 44 -0.53 -3.76 5.00
C VAL A 44 -0.87 -5.06 5.73
N LYS A 45 -1.01 -5.03 7.06
CA LYS A 45 -1.41 -6.21 7.85
C LYS A 45 -2.79 -6.77 7.47
N THR A 46 -3.68 -5.95 6.92
CA THR A 46 -5.02 -6.39 6.49
C THR A 46 -5.02 -6.98 5.08
N LEU A 47 -4.02 -6.66 4.25
CA LEU A 47 -4.00 -7.04 2.84
C LEU A 47 -3.68 -8.52 2.65
N LYS A 48 -4.26 -9.07 1.58
CA LYS A 48 -4.05 -10.45 1.13
C LYS A 48 -3.32 -10.43 -0.21
N CYS A 49 -2.25 -11.20 -0.34
CA CYS A 49 -1.55 -11.38 -1.61
C CYS A 49 -2.51 -12.02 -2.62
N SER A 50 -2.65 -11.42 -3.81
CA SER A 50 -3.50 -11.95 -4.88
C SER A 50 -2.95 -13.22 -5.51
N SER A 51 -1.63 -13.47 -5.41
CA SER A 51 -0.97 -14.64 -5.98
C SER A 51 -1.05 -15.87 -5.06
N CYS A 52 -0.57 -15.77 -3.81
CA CYS A 52 -0.49 -16.91 -2.89
C CYS A 52 -1.54 -16.90 -1.77
N GLY A 53 -2.30 -15.81 -1.63
CA GLY A 53 -3.31 -15.67 -0.59
C GLY A 53 -2.80 -15.42 0.83
N ALA A 54 -1.49 -15.26 1.04
CA ALA A 54 -0.93 -14.90 2.34
C ALA A 54 -1.44 -13.51 2.79
N LYS A 55 -1.83 -13.39 4.07
CA LYS A 55 -2.37 -12.16 4.64
C LYS A 55 -1.34 -11.49 5.56
N GLY A 56 -1.13 -10.18 5.38
CA GLY A 56 -0.27 -9.37 6.25
C GLY A 56 1.22 -9.73 6.22
N LYS A 57 1.65 -10.51 5.24
CA LYS A 57 3.05 -10.93 5.02
C LYS A 57 3.62 -10.22 3.79
N ALA A 58 3.77 -8.90 3.93
CA ALA A 58 4.33 -8.06 2.88
C ALA A 58 5.17 -6.94 3.47
N SER A 59 6.32 -6.69 2.86
CA SER A 59 7.07 -5.46 3.03
C SER A 59 6.55 -4.41 2.04
N PHE A 60 6.79 -3.13 2.33
CA PHE A 60 6.26 -2.05 1.51
C PHE A 60 7.24 -0.89 1.33
N VAL A 61 7.05 -0.16 0.23
CA VAL A 61 7.69 1.12 -0.07
C VAL A 61 6.64 2.12 -0.52
N ILE A 62 6.82 3.39 -0.18
CA ILE A 62 5.94 4.47 -0.65
C ILE A 62 6.61 5.10 -1.87
N THR A 63 5.92 5.05 -3.01
CA THR A 63 6.37 5.68 -4.25
C THR A 63 5.69 7.04 -4.38
N TYR A 64 6.46 8.09 -4.10
CA TYR A 64 5.98 9.48 -4.24
C TYR A 64 5.90 9.87 -5.70
N VAL A 65 4.72 10.34 -6.12
CA VAL A 65 4.50 10.84 -7.48
C VAL A 65 4.54 12.36 -7.42
N VAL A 66 5.58 12.94 -8.00
CA VAL A 66 5.70 14.39 -8.22
C VAL A 66 5.23 14.69 -9.63
N ASN A 67 4.10 15.39 -9.76
CA ASN A 67 3.68 15.93 -11.05
C ASN A 67 4.64 17.06 -11.43
N ALA A 68 5.55 16.78 -12.36
CA ALA A 68 6.32 17.82 -13.02
C ALA A 68 5.36 18.71 -13.81
N LYS A 69 5.01 19.87 -13.26
CA LYS A 69 4.33 20.91 -14.04
C LYS A 69 5.32 21.37 -15.12
N ARG A 70 4.99 21.07 -16.37
CA ARG A 70 5.60 21.69 -17.55
C ARG A 70 5.19 23.16 -17.63
#